data_AF-A0AAU6MIK3-F1
#
_entry.id   AF-A0AAU6MIK3-F1
#
_cell.length_a   1.000
_cell.length_b   1.000
_cell.length_c   1.000
_cell.angle_alpha   90.00
_cell.angle_beta   90.00
_cell.angle_gamma   90.00
#
_symmetry.space_group_name_H-M   'P 1'
#
loop_
_entity.id
_entity.type
_entity.pdbx_description
1 polymer ?
#
loop_
_entity_poly.entity_id
_entity_poly.type
_entity_poly.pdbx_seq_one_letter_code
_entity_poly.pdbx_strand_id
1 'polypeptide(L)'
;MTDTPGIPADLTWIRAAPEGEEGPGPWIEVAFGADELVHLRETGDPTNIVTTTRTKWEAFVKGVLAGEFDHFAELDAEDPAVG
;
A
#
# COMPACT_ATOMS: atom_id res chain seq x y z
N MET A 1 -21.23 8.57 5.91
CA MET A 1 -21.10 7.10 5.78
C MET A 1 -21.05 6.82 4.29
N THR A 2 -19.85 6.73 3.71
CA THR A 2 -19.69 6.25 2.34
C THR A 2 -19.98 4.77 2.35
N ASP A 3 -20.98 4.37 1.57
CA ASP A 3 -21.19 3.00 1.14
C ASP A 3 -19.85 2.55 0.52
N THR A 4 -19.09 1.72 1.23
CA THR A 4 -17.88 1.12 0.64
C THR A 4 -18.39 0.12 -0.37
N PRO A 5 -18.19 0.32 -1.69
CA PRO A 5 -18.55 -0.68 -2.67
C PRO A 5 -17.86 -1.98 -2.27
N GLY A 6 -18.60 -3.09 -2.25
CA GLY A 6 -18.05 -4.39 -1.91
C GLY A 6 -16.81 -4.68 -2.75
N ILE A 7 -15.75 -5.16 -2.12
CA ILE A 7 -14.48 -5.46 -2.81
C ILE A 7 -14.71 -6.63 -3.77
N PRO A 8 -14.42 -6.50 -5.07
CA PRO A 8 -14.57 -7.60 -6.01
C PRO A 8 -13.69 -8.80 -5.64
N ALA A 9 -14.22 -10.02 -5.82
CA ALA A 9 -13.50 -11.25 -5.47
C ALA A 9 -12.44 -11.64 -6.51
N ASP A 10 -12.51 -11.08 -7.72
CA ASP A 10 -11.71 -11.42 -8.91
C ASP A 10 -10.60 -10.40 -9.23
N LEU A 11 -10.18 -9.62 -8.22
CA LEU A 11 -9.08 -8.68 -8.36
C LEU A 11 -7.74 -9.40 -8.67
N THR A 12 -7.02 -8.86 -9.65
CA THR A 12 -5.63 -9.25 -9.93
C THR A 12 -4.70 -8.44 -9.04
N TRP A 13 -4.10 -9.11 -8.05
CA TRP A 13 -3.18 -8.50 -7.09
C TRP A 13 -1.74 -8.55 -7.60
N ILE A 14 -1.07 -7.40 -7.58
CA ILE A 14 0.32 -7.22 -7.94
C ILE A 14 1.11 -7.02 -6.65
N ARG A 15 2.00 -7.95 -6.34
CA ARG A 15 2.86 -7.88 -5.15
C ARG A 15 4.06 -6.98 -5.40
N ALA A 16 4.23 -5.95 -4.58
CA ALA A 16 5.40 -5.09 -4.57
C ALA A 16 6.47 -5.70 -3.65
N ALA A 17 7.24 -6.64 -4.20
CA ALA A 17 8.37 -7.28 -3.53
C ALA A 17 9.60 -7.28 -4.44
N PRO A 18 10.83 -7.32 -3.89
CA PRO A 18 12.03 -7.51 -4.70
C PRO A 18 11.97 -8.82 -5.50
N GLU A 19 12.63 -8.85 -6.66
CA GLU A 19 12.68 -10.04 -7.49
C GLU A 19 13.30 -11.23 -6.74
N GLY A 20 12.66 -12.40 -6.83
CA GLY A 20 13.13 -13.63 -6.21
C GLY A 20 12.78 -13.80 -4.73
N GLU A 21 12.14 -12.82 -4.09
CA GLU A 21 11.68 -12.98 -2.71
C GLU A 21 10.37 -13.79 -2.60
N GLU A 22 10.39 -14.81 -1.74
CA GLU A 22 9.27 -15.69 -1.44
C GLU A 22 8.77 -15.47 0.00
N GLY A 23 7.58 -15.99 0.32
CA GLY A 23 6.99 -15.87 1.66
C GLY A 23 6.14 -14.62 1.88
N PRO A 24 5.59 -14.45 3.10
CA PRO A 24 4.58 -13.43 3.36
C PRO A 24 5.17 -12.01 3.32
N GLY A 25 6.37 -11.81 3.87
CA GLY A 25 7.07 -10.51 3.98
C GLY A 25 6.20 -9.33 4.47
N PRO A 26 6.77 -8.12 4.61
CA PRO A 26 5.98 -6.91 4.82
C PRO A 26 5.51 -6.33 3.47
N TRP A 27 5.11 -7.20 2.53
CA TRP A 27 4.84 -6.78 1.16
C TRP A 27 3.48 -6.13 1.05
N ILE A 28 3.41 -5.05 0.26
CA ILE A 28 2.15 -4.46 -0.15
C ILE A 28 1.72 -5.11 -1.48
N GLU A 29 0.45 -5.48 -1.56
CA GLU A 29 -0.20 -5.89 -2.79
C GLU A 29 -1.16 -4.81 -3.26
N VAL A 30 -1.18 -4.56 -4.57
CA VAL A 30 -2.00 -3.54 -5.20
C VAL A 30 -2.88 -4.18 -6.27
N ALA A 31 -4.16 -3.84 -6.31
CA ALA A 31 -5.09 -4.24 -7.36
C ALA A 31 -5.87 -3.04 -7.90
N PHE A 32 -6.07 -2.99 -9.21
CA PHE A 32 -6.91 -2.00 -9.88
C PHE A 32 -8.29 -2.60 -10.12
N GLY A 33 -9.31 -2.00 -9.49
CA GLY A 33 -10.69 -2.43 -9.57
C GLY A 33 -11.51 -1.65 -10.60
N ALA A 34 -12.81 -1.92 -10.62
CA ALA A 34 -13.79 -1.12 -11.35
C ALA A 34 -13.93 0.30 -10.76
N ASP A 35 -14.63 1.18 -11.46
CA ASP A 35 -14.99 2.52 -10.99
C ASP A 35 -13.81 3.37 -10.53
N GLU A 36 -12.65 3.21 -11.18
CA GLU A 36 -11.42 3.90 -10.83
C GLU A 36 -10.96 3.65 -9.40
N LEU A 37 -11.29 2.49 -8.81
CA LEU A 37 -10.82 2.12 -7.47
C LEU A 37 -9.45 1.43 -7.52
N VAL A 38 -8.66 1.69 -6.49
CA VAL A 38 -7.38 1.03 -6.23
C VAL A 38 -7.43 0.44 -4.84
N HIS A 39 -7.13 -0.84 -4.73
CA HIS A 39 -7.15 -1.60 -3.50
C HIS A 39 -5.72 -1.95 -3.09
N LEU A 40 -5.43 -1.78 -1.80
CA LEU A 40 -4.15 -2.07 -1.19
C LEU A 40 -4.35 -2.99 0.00
N ARG A 41 -3.47 -3.97 0.16
CA ARG A 41 -3.43 -4.85 1.35
C ARG A 41 -2.00 -5.28 1.62
N GLU A 42 -1.77 -5.80 2.82
CA GLU A 42 -0.52 -6.48 3.14
C GLU A 42 -0.64 -7.96 2.73
N THR A 43 0.43 -8.55 2.19
CA THR A 43 0.45 -10.00 1.90
C THR A 43 0.21 -10.84 3.17
N GLY A 44 0.68 -10.36 4.33
CA GLY A 44 0.48 -11.02 5.64
C GLY A 44 -0.92 -10.92 6.23
N ASP A 45 -1.71 -9.91 5.85
CA ASP A 45 -3.12 -9.73 6.24
C ASP A 45 -3.98 -9.36 5.02
N PRO A 46 -4.33 -10.36 4.18
CA PRO A 46 -5.04 -10.12 2.93
C PRO A 46 -6.50 -9.68 3.12
N THR A 47 -6.99 -9.64 4.36
CA THR A 47 -8.37 -9.27 4.69
C THR A 47 -8.51 -7.79 5.02
N ASN A 48 -7.43 -7.15 5.44
CA ASN A 48 -7.39 -5.73 5.74
C ASN A 48 -7.07 -4.93 4.47
N ILE A 49 -8.12 -4.49 3.78
CA ILE A 49 -8.01 -3.83 2.47
C ILE A 49 -8.31 -2.33 2.61
N VAL A 50 -7.34 -1.51 2.27
CA VAL A 50 -7.51 -0.07 2.08
C VAL A 50 -7.94 0.19 0.65
N THR A 51 -8.99 1.00 0.46
CA THR A 51 -9.47 1.37 -0.87
C THR A 51 -9.34 2.87 -1.08
N THR A 52 -8.80 3.25 -2.23
CA THR A 52 -8.68 4.63 -2.70
C THR A 52 -9.14 4.74 -4.14
N THR A 53 -9.10 5.96 -4.70
CA THR A 53 -9.41 6.22 -6.11
C THR A 53 -8.12 6.31 -6.93
N ARG A 54 -8.16 6.03 -8.24
CA ARG A 54 -7.04 6.17 -9.16
C ARG A 54 -6.41 7.56 -9.11
N THR A 55 -7.22 8.62 -9.07
CA THR A 55 -6.70 10.01 -8.96
C THR A 55 -5.86 10.23 -7.70
N LYS A 56 -6.34 9.75 -6.54
CA LYS A 56 -5.59 9.84 -5.28
C LYS A 56 -4.35 8.96 -5.29
N TRP A 57 -4.43 7.77 -5.86
CA TRP A 57 -3.28 6.88 -6.03
C TRP A 57 -2.18 7.51 -6.88
N GLU A 58 -2.52 8.11 -8.02
CA GLU A 58 -1.56 8.81 -8.87
C GLU A 58 -0.91 10.01 -8.18
N ALA A 59 -1.68 10.78 -7.40
CA ALA A 59 -1.14 11.87 -6.60
C ALA A 59 -0.19 11.36 -5.51
N PHE A 60 -0.54 10.27 -4.83
CA PHE A 60 0.31 9.63 -3.84
C PHE A 60 1.63 9.14 -4.44
N VAL A 61 1.59 8.41 -5.57
CA VAL A 61 2.81 7.93 -6.27
C VAL A 61 3.71 9.11 -6.67
N LYS A 62 3.14 10.21 -7.15
CA LYS A 62 3.93 11.42 -7.47
C LYS A 62 4.62 12.01 -6.24
N GLY A 63 3.94 12.06 -5.09
CA GLY A 63 4.53 12.50 -3.83
C GLY A 63 5.67 11.58 -3.38
N VAL A 64 5.49 10.25 -3.45
CA VAL A 64 6.54 9.27 -3.15
C VAL A 64 7.77 9.48 -4.04
N LEU A 65 7.59 9.60 -5.36
CA LEU A 65 8.70 9.82 -6.29
C LEU A 65 9.39 11.18 -6.11
N ALA A 66 8.69 12.17 -5.55
CA ALA A 66 9.24 13.47 -5.22
C ALA A 66 10.00 13.50 -3.87
N GLY A 67 10.07 12.37 -3.16
CA GLY A 67 10.68 12.28 -1.83
C GLY A 67 9.85 12.95 -0.73
N GLU A 68 8.55 13.20 -0.97
CA GLU A 68 7.67 13.86 0.02
C GLU A 68 7.60 13.07 1.33
N PHE A 69 7.82 11.76 1.28
CA PHE A 69 7.70 10.85 2.41
C PHE A 69 9.04 10.36 2.98
N ASP A 70 10.18 10.82 2.45
CA ASP A 70 11.50 10.30 2.86
C ASP A 70 11.80 10.55 4.35
N HIS A 71 11.22 11.62 4.91
CA HIS A 71 11.33 11.97 6.34
C HIS A 71 10.64 10.95 7.28
N PHE A 72 9.80 10.05 6.76
CA PHE A 72 9.22 8.97 7.57
C PHE A 72 10.14 7.75 7.70
N ALA A 73 11.16 7.62 6.85
CA ALA A 73 12.11 6.51 6.90
C ALA A 73 13.13 6.65 8.05
N GLU A 74 13.30 7.87 8.58
CA GLU A 74 14.25 8.16 9.67
C GLU A 74 13.69 7.82 11.07
N LEU A 75 12.42 7.42 11.19
CA LEU A 75 11.79 7.08 12.47
C LEU A 75 12.37 5.81 13.13
N ASP A 76 13.17 5.02 12.41
CA ASP A 76 13.93 3.88 12.94
C ASP A 76 15.38 4.24 13.33
N ALA A 77 15.87 5.44 13.00
CA ALA A 77 17.27 5.83 13.20
C ALA A 77 17.53 6.59 14.52
N GLU A 78 16.48 7.09 15.17
CA GLU A 78 16.58 7.77 16.45
C GLU A 78 15.78 7.06 17.55
N ASP A 79 16.35 5.99 18.10
CA ASP A 79 16.31 5.76 19.55
C ASP A 79 17.69 6.10 20.17
N PRO A 80 18.00 7.39 20.43
CA PRO A 80 19.11 7.77 21.28
C PRO A 80 18.57 8.25 22.63
N ALA A 81 17.94 7.38 23.44
CA ALA A 81 17.96 7.42 24.92
C ALA A 81 16.95 6.39 25.48
N VAL A 82 17.26 5.57 26.49
CA VAL A 82 17.59 6.02 27.85
C VAL A 82 18.37 4.92 28.61
N GLY A 83 19.58 5.28 29.03
CA GLY A 83 20.10 5.15 30.41
C GLY A 83 20.13 3.80 31.10
#